data_AF-A0AA43KV34-F1
#
_entry.id   AF-A0AA43KV34-F1
#
_cell.length_a   1.000
_cell.length_b   1.000
_cell.length_c   1.000
_cell.angle_alpha   90.00
_cell.angle_beta   90.00
_cell.angle_gamma   90.00
#
_symmetry.space_group_name_H-M   'P 1'
#
loop_
_entity.id
_entity.type
_entity.pdbx_description
1 polymer ?
#
loop_
_entity_poly.entity_id
_entity_poly.type
_entity_poly.pdbx_seq_one_letter_code
_entity_poly.pdbx_strand_id
1 'polypeptide(L)'
;MAAFEYIKTTYKVPAEIGREILYKGDKKGERKGIIVEDRGNYIGVNFYDTKPEDIVPLHPTWEIEYLGIGEIRKVSKSRMRAKQRYEEYRSADWYSGTFAEWLGIKPKK
;
A
#
# COMPACT_ATOMS: atom_id res chain seq x y z
N MET A 1 4.65 7.99 -19.16
CA MET A 1 5.68 8.39 -18.18
C MET A 1 6.23 7.14 -17.55
N ALA A 2 7.55 7.07 -17.38
CA ALA A 2 8.17 5.97 -16.67
C ALA A 2 7.85 6.07 -15.17
N ALA A 3 7.81 4.93 -14.47
CA ALA A 3 7.58 4.94 -13.02
C ALA A 3 8.65 5.80 -12.31
N PHE A 4 8.22 6.64 -11.38
CA PHE A 4 9.03 7.56 -10.59
C PHE A 4 9.76 8.65 -11.40
N GLU A 5 9.37 8.89 -12.66
CA GLU A 5 10.04 9.88 -13.53
C GLU A 5 10.02 11.29 -12.91
N TYR A 6 8.88 11.72 -12.38
CA TYR A 6 8.77 13.00 -11.67
C TYR A 6 9.67 13.05 -10.43
N ILE A 7 9.69 11.97 -9.65
CA ILE A 7 10.47 11.90 -8.40
C ILE A 7 11.97 11.95 -8.68
N LYS A 8 12.43 11.19 -9.67
CA LYS A 8 13.85 11.15 -10.09
C LYS A 8 14.32 12.48 -10.65
N THR A 9 13.48 13.16 -11.44
CA THR A 9 13.84 14.46 -12.03
C THR A 9 13.79 15.60 -11.01
N THR A 10 12.75 15.63 -10.16
CA THR A 10 12.50 16.71 -9.20
C THR A 10 13.36 16.60 -7.95
N TYR A 11 13.35 15.43 -7.30
CA TYR A 11 13.99 15.23 -6.01
C TYR A 11 15.38 14.58 -6.11
N LYS A 12 15.74 14.06 -7.29
CA LYS A 12 17.03 13.39 -7.54
C LYS A 12 17.32 12.22 -6.60
N VAL A 13 16.27 11.54 -6.15
CA VAL A 13 16.36 10.37 -5.27
C VAL A 13 16.27 9.06 -6.08
N PRO A 14 16.91 7.96 -5.62
CA PRO A 14 16.92 6.68 -6.32
C PRO A 14 15.63 5.86 -6.05
N ALA A 15 14.46 6.48 -6.23
CA ALA A 15 13.17 5.81 -6.02
C ALA A 15 12.85 4.87 -7.19
N GLU A 16 12.59 3.60 -6.89
CA GLU A 16 12.15 2.59 -7.87
C GLU A 16 11.37 1.46 -7.19
N ILE A 17 10.57 0.73 -7.97
CA ILE A 17 9.84 -0.45 -7.47
C ILE A 17 10.83 -1.49 -6.95
N GLY A 18 10.57 -2.04 -5.77
CA GLY A 18 11.43 -3.02 -5.12
C GLY A 18 12.58 -2.43 -4.31
N ARG A 19 12.76 -1.10 -4.32
CA ARG A 19 13.78 -0.44 -3.49
C ARG A 19 13.37 -0.47 -2.02
N GLU A 20 14.25 -0.99 -1.18
CA GLU A 20 14.09 -0.94 0.26
C GLU A 20 14.35 0.47 0.79
N ILE A 21 13.63 0.82 1.85
CA ILE A 21 13.79 2.09 2.55
C ILE A 21 13.78 1.88 4.06
N LEU A 22 14.45 2.78 4.77
CA LEU A 22 14.33 2.97 6.20
C LEU A 22 13.69 4.34 6.46
N TYR A 23 12.50 4.34 7.05
CA TYR A 23 11.77 5.55 7.40
C TYR A 23 12.02 5.89 8.87
N LYS A 24 12.60 7.07 9.12
CA LYS A 24 12.97 7.55 10.47
C LYS A 24 11.92 8.47 11.10
N GLY A 25 10.91 8.88 10.33
CA GLY A 25 9.89 9.83 10.75
C GLY A 25 8.66 9.23 11.43
N ASP A 26 8.66 7.95 11.80
CA ASP A 26 7.52 7.37 12.52
C ASP A 26 7.65 7.60 14.03
N LYS A 27 6.51 7.84 14.68
CA LYS A 27 6.41 8.01 16.14
C LYS A 27 6.84 6.76 16.90
N LYS A 28 6.79 5.59 16.25
CA LYS A 28 7.18 4.29 16.81
C LYS A 28 8.68 4.00 16.67
N GLY A 29 9.45 4.91 16.07
CA GLY A 29 10.86 4.71 15.73
C GLY A 29 11.07 4.38 14.26
N GLU A 30 12.22 3.82 13.94
CA GLU A 30 12.60 3.54 12.56
C GLU A 30 11.84 2.33 11.99
N ARG A 31 11.31 2.46 10.78
CA ARG A 31 10.55 1.41 10.11
C ARG A 31 11.12 1.09 8.75
N LYS A 32 11.40 -0.20 8.56
CA LYS A 32 11.90 -0.72 7.28
C LYS A 32 10.73 -1.12 6.38
N GLY A 33 10.81 -0.74 5.12
CA GLY A 33 9.81 -1.07 4.11
C GLY A 33 10.40 -1.19 2.71
N ILE A 34 9.53 -1.40 1.75
CA ILE A 34 9.87 -1.54 0.33
C ILE A 34 8.90 -0.74 -0.53
N ILE A 35 9.43 -0.05 -1.54
CA ILE A 35 8.62 0.69 -2.51
C ILE A 35 7.90 -0.32 -3.42
N VAL A 36 6.58 -0.23 -3.49
CA VAL A 36 5.74 -1.16 -4.25
C VAL A 36 4.89 -0.47 -5.31
N GLU A 37 4.69 0.85 -5.21
CA GLU A 37 3.80 1.60 -6.10
C GLU A 37 4.33 3.02 -6.33
N ASP A 38 4.16 3.53 -7.55
CA ASP A 38 4.38 4.93 -7.89
C ASP A 38 3.07 5.72 -7.66
N ARG A 39 3.13 6.78 -6.86
CA ARG A 39 2.00 7.65 -6.54
C ARG A 39 2.25 9.11 -6.94
N GLY A 40 3.03 9.33 -8.00
CA GLY A 40 3.32 10.65 -8.55
C GLY A 40 4.34 11.40 -7.70
N ASN A 41 3.87 12.29 -6.82
CA ASN A 41 4.76 13.06 -5.92
C ASN A 41 5.17 12.25 -4.68
N TYR A 42 4.53 11.11 -4.44
CA TYR A 42 4.75 10.24 -3.29
C TYR A 42 5.21 8.86 -3.74
N ILE A 43 5.94 8.16 -2.87
CA ILE A 43 6.27 6.75 -3.03
C ILE A 43 5.28 5.90 -2.22
N GLY A 44 4.76 4.83 -2.82
CA GLY A 44 3.94 3.85 -2.12
C GLY A 44 4.81 2.79 -1.47
N VAL A 45 4.86 2.77 -0.14
CA VAL A 45 5.73 1.86 0.63
C VAL A 45 4.90 0.83 1.38
N ASN A 46 5.29 -0.44 1.27
CA ASN A 46 4.83 -1.49 2.17
C ASN A 46 5.87 -1.68 3.29
N PHE A 47 5.47 -1.50 4.54
CA PHE A 47 6.36 -1.76 5.67
C PHE A 47 6.39 -3.25 6.03
N TYR A 48 7.54 -3.73 6.50
CA TYR A 48 7.70 -5.15 6.83
C TYR A 48 6.90 -5.57 8.08
N ASP A 49 6.57 -4.62 8.95
CA ASP A 49 5.75 -4.82 10.15
C ASP A 49 4.23 -4.78 9.87
N THR A 50 3.79 -4.44 8.66
CA THR A 50 2.37 -4.42 8.26
C THR A 50 2.01 -5.57 7.33
N LYS A 51 0.72 -5.67 6.94
CA LYS A 51 0.30 -6.65 5.94
C LYS A 51 0.80 -6.21 4.56
N PRO A 52 1.06 -7.14 3.62
CA PRO A 52 1.50 -6.79 2.27
C PRO A 52 0.56 -5.87 1.48
N GLU A 53 -0.70 -5.78 1.91
CA GLU A 53 -1.76 -4.98 1.28
C GLU A 53 -1.78 -3.53 1.81
N ASP A 54 -1.10 -3.29 2.93
CA ASP A 54 -1.05 -2.00 3.60
C ASP A 54 0.07 -1.17 2.97
N ILE A 55 -0.29 -0.36 1.96
CA ILE A 55 0.61 0.54 1.25
C ILE A 55 0.40 1.96 1.78
N VAL A 56 1.47 2.55 2.32
CA VAL A 56 1.46 3.90 2.89
C VAL A 56 2.16 4.86 1.93
N PRO A 57 1.54 6.00 1.58
CA PRO A 57 2.22 7.04 0.82
C PRO A 57 3.23 7.76 1.71
N LEU A 58 4.49 7.86 1.27
CA LEU A 58 5.53 8.65 1.92
C LEU A 58 6.11 9.69 0.96
N HIS A 59 6.51 10.84 1.50
CA HIS A 59 7.19 11.84 0.70
C HIS A 59 8.63 11.37 0.40
N PRO A 60 9.09 11.36 -0.86
CA PRO A 60 10.35 10.74 -1.28
C PRO A 60 11.61 11.28 -0.59
N THR A 61 11.55 12.47 0.01
CA THR A 61 12.70 13.12 0.67
C THR A 61 12.56 13.24 2.18
N TRP A 62 11.41 12.91 2.77
CA TRP A 62 11.15 13.16 4.18
C TRP A 62 11.59 11.97 5.03
N GLU A 63 12.72 12.10 5.74
CA GLU A 63 13.22 11.11 6.70
C GLU A 63 13.30 9.69 6.11
N ILE A 64 13.65 9.61 4.83
CA ILE A 64 13.82 8.36 4.09
C ILE A 64 15.29 8.13 3.81
N GLU A 65 15.78 6.96 4.20
CA GLU A 65 17.05 6.42 3.75
C GLU A 65 16.80 5.30 2.75
N TYR A 66 17.34 5.45 1.54
CA TYR A 66 17.20 4.48 0.46
C TYR A 66 18.29 3.41 0.58
N LEU A 67 17.89 2.14 0.57
CA LEU A 67 18.78 0.99 0.75
C LEU A 67 18.96 0.24 -0.59
N GLY A 68 19.12 -1.08 -0.53
CA GLY A 68 19.23 -1.95 -1.70
C GLY A 68 17.89 -2.31 -2.34
N ILE A 69 17.93 -3.18 -3.35
CA ILE A 69 16.74 -3.81 -3.92
C ILE A 69 16.37 -5.04 -3.10
N GLY A 70 15.11 -5.15 -2.71
CA GLY A 70 14.54 -6.27 -1.98
C GLY A 70 13.45 -7.00 -2.76
N GLU A 71 12.85 -8.00 -2.12
CA GLU A 71 11.74 -8.75 -2.69
C GLU A 71 10.38 -8.20 -2.26
N ILE A 72 9.50 -7.98 -3.23
CA ILE A 72 8.13 -7.53 -2.97
C ILE A 72 7.31 -8.68 -2.40
N ARG A 73 6.71 -8.45 -1.23
CA ARG A 73 5.85 -9.42 -0.56
C ARG A 73 4.59 -9.68 -1.38
N LYS A 74 4.27 -10.97 -1.58
CA LYS A 74 3.04 -11.37 -2.27
C LYS A 74 1.81 -11.06 -1.41
N VAL A 75 0.87 -10.33 -1.98
CA VAL A 75 -0.46 -10.13 -1.40
C VAL A 75 -1.29 -11.41 -1.47
N SER A 76 -2.05 -11.69 -0.41
CA SER A 76 -2.94 -12.86 -0.37
C SER A 76 -4.14 -12.65 -1.29
N LYS A 77 -4.34 -13.56 -2.25
CA LYS A 77 -5.51 -13.53 -3.16
C LYS A 77 -6.84 -13.52 -2.39
N SER A 78 -6.94 -14.22 -1.27
CA SER A 78 -8.18 -14.27 -0.49
C SER A 78 -8.50 -12.94 0.16
N ARG A 79 -7.48 -12.21 0.63
CA ARG A 79 -7.66 -10.89 1.25
C ARG A 79 -7.94 -9.81 0.21
N MET A 80 -7.28 -9.84 -0.95
CA MET A 80 -7.64 -8.98 -2.08
C MET A 80 -9.12 -9.14 -2.48
N ARG A 81 -9.60 -10.38 -2.59
CA ARG A 81 -11.02 -10.67 -2.86
C ARG A 81 -11.95 -10.21 -1.74
N ALA A 82 -11.51 -10.24 -0.48
CA ALA A 82 -12.30 -9.72 0.63
C ALA A 82 -12.41 -8.20 0.57
N LYS A 83 -11.31 -7.50 0.30
CA LYS A 83 -11.27 -6.04 0.11
C LYS A 83 -12.15 -5.62 -1.07
N GLN A 84 -12.00 -6.28 -2.21
CA GLN A 84 -12.81 -6.02 -3.41
C GLN A 84 -14.31 -6.16 -3.12
N ARG A 85 -14.75 -7.28 -2.50
CA ARG A 85 -16.16 -7.47 -2.16
C ARG A 85 -16.72 -6.38 -1.23
N TYR A 86 -15.88 -5.85 -0.33
CA TYR A 86 -16.28 -4.77 0.56
C TYR A 86 -16.37 -3.42 -0.17
N GLU A 87 -15.44 -3.13 -1.09
CA GLU A 87 -15.48 -1.94 -1.94
C GLU A 87 -16.71 -1.96 -2.85
N GLU A 88 -17.00 -3.10 -3.47
CA GLU A 88 -18.21 -3.31 -4.29
C GLU A 88 -19.48 -3.06 -3.47
N TYR A 89 -19.62 -3.67 -2.29
CA TYR A 89 -20.72 -3.41 -1.36
C TYR A 89 -20.84 -1.92 -1.00
N ARG A 90 -19.73 -1.26 -0.68
CA ARG A 90 -19.71 0.15 -0.29
C ARG A 90 -20.10 1.07 -1.46
N SER A 91 -19.78 0.68 -2.69
CA SER A 91 -20.14 1.41 -3.91
C SER A 91 -21.56 1.12 -4.41
N ALA A 92 -22.22 0.11 -3.86
CA ALA A 92 -23.56 -0.30 -4.26
C ALA A 92 -24.63 0.57 -3.58
N ASP A 93 -24.75 1.82 -4.02
CA ASP A 93 -25.73 2.79 -3.48
C ASP A 93 -27.20 2.31 -3.59
N TRP A 94 -27.46 1.33 -4.48
CA TRP A 94 -28.77 0.71 -4.68
C TRP A 94 -29.08 -0.42 -3.68
N TYR A 95 -28.09 -0.87 -2.92
CA TYR A 95 -28.22 -2.01 -2.01
C TYR A 95 -28.42 -1.54 -0.56
N SER A 96 -29.54 -1.90 0.05
CA SER A 96 -29.90 -1.51 1.42
C SER A 96 -29.65 -2.60 2.46
N GLY A 97 -29.17 -3.78 2.05
CA GLY A 97 -28.87 -4.88 2.95
C GLY A 97 -27.54 -4.68 3.69
N THR A 98 -27.28 -5.56 4.66
CA THR A 98 -26.02 -5.57 5.40
C THR A 98 -24.89 -6.21 4.59
N PHE A 99 -23.64 -5.94 4.96
CA PHE A 99 -22.50 -6.63 4.35
C PHE A 99 -22.53 -8.15 4.57
N ALA A 100 -23.14 -8.64 5.66
CA ALA A 100 -23.29 -10.08 5.90
C ALA A 100 -24.24 -10.72 4.86
N GLU A 101 -25.33 -10.05 4.53
CA GLU A 101 -26.28 -10.47 3.49
C GLU A 101 -25.65 -10.39 2.09
N TRP A 102 -24.85 -9.34 1.83
CA TRP A 102 -24.05 -9.22 0.60
C TRP A 102 -23.10 -10.41 0.42
N LEU A 103 -22.53 -10.90 1.51
CA LEU A 103 -21.68 -12.09 1.53
C LEU A 103 -22.46 -13.42 1.52
N GLY A 104 -23.80 -13.39 1.53
CA GLY A 104 -24.65 -14.58 1.57
C GLY A 104 -24.59 -15.33 2.91
N ILE A 105 -24.13 -14.68 3.98
CA ILE A 105 -24.02 -15.27 5.31
C ILE A 105 -25.39 -15.24 5.97
N LYS A 106 -25.98 -16.42 6.22
CA LYS A 106 -27.26 -16.53 6.92
C LYS A 106 -27.07 -16.26 8.42
N PRO A 107 -27.96 -15.49 9.06
CA PRO A 107 -27.91 -15.32 10.51
C PRO A 107 -28.08 -16.67 11.20
N LYS A 108 -27.38 -16.86 12.33
CA LYS A 108 -27.64 -18.02 13.20
C LYS A 108 -29.04 -17.85 13.80
N LYS A 109 -29.88 -18.89 13.64
CA LYS A 109 -31.17 -19.02 14.31
C LYS A 109 -31.01 -19.12 15.82
#